data_AF-R7WFJ7-F1
#
_entry.id   AF-R7WFJ7-F1
#
_cell.length_a   1.000
_cell.length_b   1.000
_cell.length_c   1.000
_cell.angle_alpha   90.00
_cell.angle_beta   90.00
_cell.angle_gamma   90.00
#
_symmetry.space_group_name_H-M   'P 1'
#
loop_
_entity.id
_entity.type
_entity.pdbx_description
1 polymer ?
#
loop_
_entity_poly.entity_id
_entity_poly.type
_entity_poly.pdbx_seq_one_letter_code
_entity_poly.pdbx_strand_id
1 'polypeptide(L)'
;MATAVPPIISPKEDLPPPLTSASEPPPLFDGTTRLYLAYHCPYAQRAWIARNCKGLQDKIKVVAIDLADRPAWYKEKVYPENKVPALEHNNQVKGESLDLVKYIDSNFDGPALLPDDSAKKQFAEELLAFSDGFNSAFFSCLRSKGDVSDEAAAAVDKIEAALGKFSDGPFFLGQFSLVDMAYVPFIERFQIFYSGIKKDDLAKGRPNLHKFIEEVNKVDAYTQTKLDPQFLLDQMKEKFGVRYFLVSRCRWDYRLYMAYACPYAQRAWIARNCKGLQRKILLVPIDLADRPAWLRKIYPKNQVPCLEHNNKMIGESLDLIKYIDSNFEGPKLSPDVDIAYAPFVDGFQVFFTNIKNYDPTAGRPNMQKFIKEMNGIAVYAQTKHDPQELLALTKKKLGI
;
A
#
# COMPACT_ATOMS: atom_id res chain seq x y z
N MET A 1 -20.85 33.68 -20.37
CA MET A 1 -20.35 32.31 -20.62
C MET A 1 -19.08 32.16 -19.81
N ALA A 2 -19.09 31.34 -18.74
CA ALA A 2 -17.91 31.10 -17.93
C ALA A 2 -16.92 30.28 -18.77
N THR A 3 -15.77 30.86 -19.08
CA THR A 3 -14.66 30.14 -19.70
C THR A 3 -14.19 29.07 -18.72
N ALA A 4 -14.39 27.80 -19.07
CA ALA A 4 -13.84 26.67 -18.32
C ALA A 4 -12.32 26.87 -18.18
N VAL A 5 -11.82 26.79 -16.95
CA VAL A 5 -10.39 26.80 -16.68
C VAL A 5 -9.76 25.60 -17.40
N PRO A 6 -8.70 25.79 -18.20
CA PRO A 6 -8.04 24.69 -18.88
C PRO A 6 -7.59 23.65 -17.85
N PRO A 7 -7.68 22.35 -18.16
CA PRO A 7 -7.28 21.30 -17.22
C PRO A 7 -5.84 21.52 -16.76
N ILE A 8 -5.61 21.43 -15.45
CA ILE A 8 -4.26 21.51 -14.86
C ILE A 8 -3.55 20.19 -15.19
N ILE A 9 -2.98 20.11 -16.39
CA ILE A 9 -2.28 18.93 -16.89
C ILE A 9 -0.89 18.88 -16.24
N SER A 10 -0.67 17.83 -15.44
CA SER A 10 0.62 17.52 -14.80
C SER A 10 1.32 16.38 -15.56
N PRO A 11 2.63 16.44 -15.83
CA PRO A 11 3.35 15.31 -16.41
C PRO A 11 3.34 14.11 -15.45
N LYS A 12 3.20 12.89 -15.99
CA LYS A 12 3.25 11.65 -15.21
C LYS A 12 4.67 11.44 -14.66
N GLU A 13 4.80 11.34 -13.34
CA GLU A 13 6.08 11.24 -12.64
C GLU A 13 6.36 9.79 -12.20
N ASP A 14 7.60 9.32 -12.42
CA ASP A 14 8.10 8.07 -11.82
C ASP A 14 8.47 8.32 -10.36
N LEU A 15 7.65 7.79 -9.45
CA LEU A 15 7.76 8.05 -8.03
C LEU A 15 8.90 7.25 -7.38
N PRO A 16 9.80 7.89 -6.59
CA PRO A 16 10.89 7.18 -5.92
C PRO A 16 10.35 6.24 -4.82
N PRO A 17 11.04 5.11 -4.55
CA PRO A 17 10.65 4.23 -3.46
C PRO A 17 10.78 4.94 -2.09
N PRO A 18 9.91 4.62 -1.11
CA PRO A 18 10.05 5.15 0.25
C PRO A 18 11.37 4.71 0.92
N LEU A 19 12.05 5.68 1.54
CA LEU A 19 13.25 5.47 2.34
C LEU A 19 12.88 4.90 3.72
N THR A 20 13.70 3.97 4.19
CA THR A 20 13.49 3.27 5.46
C THR A 20 14.64 3.49 6.46
N SER A 21 14.59 2.87 7.63
CA SER A 21 15.66 2.88 8.64
C SER A 21 17.04 2.49 8.11
N ALA A 22 17.10 1.67 7.06
CA ALA A 22 18.34 1.23 6.42
C ALA A 22 18.82 2.16 5.28
N SER A 23 18.08 3.22 4.96
CA SER A 23 18.43 4.13 3.87
C SER A 23 19.35 5.24 4.37
N GLU A 24 20.39 5.54 3.61
CA GLU A 24 21.23 6.72 3.83
C GLU A 24 20.44 8.02 3.59
N PRO A 25 20.81 9.13 4.27
CA PRO A 25 20.18 10.42 4.03
C PRO A 25 20.49 10.90 2.61
N PRO A 26 19.55 11.61 1.95
CA PRO A 26 19.91 12.39 0.77
C PRO A 26 20.91 13.49 1.15
N PRO A 27 21.64 14.09 0.18
CA PRO A 27 22.37 15.32 0.43
C PRO A 27 21.44 16.35 1.07
N LEU A 28 21.89 17.03 2.13
CA LEU A 28 21.10 18.01 2.87
C LEU A 28 21.69 19.40 2.63
N PHE A 29 20.83 20.38 2.40
CA PHE A 29 21.16 21.79 2.18
C PHE A 29 22.17 22.00 1.03
N ASP A 30 22.06 21.16 -0.01
CA ASP A 30 22.91 21.20 -1.22
C ASP A 30 22.35 22.14 -2.31
N GLY A 31 21.30 22.90 -2.00
CA GLY A 31 20.59 23.77 -2.93
C GLY A 31 19.41 23.09 -3.66
N THR A 32 19.23 21.78 -3.51
CA THR A 32 18.05 21.09 -4.06
C THR A 32 16.85 21.26 -3.13
N THR A 33 15.70 21.67 -3.67
CA THR A 33 14.45 21.73 -2.92
C THR A 33 13.84 20.33 -2.79
N ARG A 34 13.53 19.91 -1.56
CA ARG A 34 12.99 18.57 -1.27
C ARG A 34 11.69 18.62 -0.48
N LEU A 35 10.68 17.92 -0.94
CA LEU A 35 9.44 17.65 -0.20
C LEU A 35 9.52 16.25 0.41
N TYR A 36 9.74 16.19 1.72
CA TYR A 36 9.68 14.97 2.49
C TYR A 36 8.21 14.62 2.78
N LEU A 37 7.78 13.44 2.33
CA LEU A 37 6.40 13.00 2.45
C LEU A 37 6.30 11.50 2.71
N ALA A 38 5.11 11.04 3.07
CA ALA A 38 4.74 9.64 2.95
C ALA A 38 3.54 9.55 2.03
N TYR A 39 3.58 8.68 1.01
CA TYR A 39 2.55 8.62 -0.03
C TYR A 39 1.14 8.45 0.52
N HIS A 40 0.99 7.72 1.63
CA HIS A 40 -0.31 7.46 2.24
C HIS A 40 -0.80 8.58 3.19
N CYS A 41 0.04 9.56 3.53
CA CYS A 41 -0.29 10.62 4.47
C CYS A 41 -1.18 11.71 3.82
N PRO A 42 -2.43 11.92 4.28
CA PRO A 42 -3.31 12.94 3.69
C PRO A 42 -2.80 14.37 3.89
N TYR A 43 -2.10 14.65 5.00
CA TYR A 43 -1.49 15.96 5.24
C TYR A 43 -0.38 16.24 4.22
N ALA A 44 0.43 15.23 3.90
CA ALA A 44 1.52 15.38 2.94
C ALA A 44 1.02 15.48 1.50
N GLN A 45 -0.09 14.81 1.19
CA GLN A 45 -0.76 14.90 -0.10
C GLN A 45 -1.20 16.34 -0.41
N ARG A 46 -1.57 17.16 0.59
CA ARG A 46 -1.88 18.60 0.38
C ARG A 46 -0.75 19.34 -0.35
N ALA A 47 0.47 19.24 0.18
CA ALA A 47 1.65 19.89 -0.40
C ALA A 47 2.08 19.24 -1.74
N TRP A 48 1.84 17.93 -1.89
CA TRP A 48 2.11 17.24 -3.15
C TRP A 48 1.18 17.69 -4.28
N ILE A 49 -0.13 17.86 -4.00
CA ILE A 49 -1.08 18.42 -4.96
C ILE A 49 -0.68 19.84 -5.34
N ALA A 50 -0.32 20.69 -4.36
CA ALA A 50 0.12 22.07 -4.62
C ALA A 50 1.35 22.11 -5.55
N ARG A 51 2.36 21.27 -5.27
CA ARG A 51 3.54 21.08 -6.14
C ARG A 51 3.13 20.71 -7.57
N ASN A 52 2.24 19.73 -7.71
CA ASN A 52 1.84 19.24 -9.04
C ASN A 52 1.03 20.28 -9.81
N CYS A 53 0.11 20.99 -9.13
CA CYS A 53 -0.70 22.05 -9.74
C CYS A 53 0.13 23.23 -10.25
N LYS A 54 1.24 23.54 -9.56
CA LYS A 54 2.15 24.60 -9.97
C LYS A 54 3.18 24.16 -11.03
N GLY A 55 3.18 22.89 -11.44
CA GLY A 55 4.16 22.37 -12.40
C GLY A 55 5.57 22.29 -11.83
N LEU A 56 5.71 22.06 -10.52
CA LEU A 56 6.99 22.12 -9.80
C LEU A 56 7.67 20.76 -9.64
N GLN A 57 7.34 19.77 -10.47
CA GLN A 57 7.83 18.39 -10.32
C GLN A 57 9.35 18.32 -10.46
N ASP A 58 9.91 19.09 -11.40
CA ASP A 58 11.36 19.15 -11.62
C ASP A 58 12.09 20.00 -10.58
N LYS A 59 11.41 21.00 -10.00
CA LYS A 59 11.98 21.95 -9.04
C LYS A 59 11.96 21.44 -7.60
N ILE A 60 10.92 20.69 -7.22
CA ILE A 60 10.74 20.14 -5.88
C ILE A 60 10.86 18.63 -5.97
N LYS A 61 11.94 18.04 -5.46
CA LYS A 61 12.12 16.59 -5.47
C LYS A 61 11.37 15.94 -4.32
N VAL A 62 10.63 14.87 -4.61
CA VAL A 62 9.95 14.09 -3.58
C VAL A 62 10.95 13.17 -2.88
N VAL A 63 10.97 13.20 -1.55
CA VAL A 63 11.66 12.21 -0.73
C VAL A 63 10.60 11.46 0.07
N ALA A 64 10.24 10.27 -0.42
CA ALA A 64 9.26 9.44 0.25
C ALA A 64 9.88 8.77 1.48
N ILE A 65 9.17 8.76 2.60
CA ILE A 65 9.57 8.18 3.87
C ILE A 65 8.57 7.11 4.27
N ASP A 66 9.06 5.92 4.63
CA ASP A 66 8.25 4.92 5.31
C ASP A 66 8.02 5.34 6.76
N LEU A 67 6.77 5.63 7.13
CA LEU A 67 6.45 6.09 8.49
C LEU A 67 6.49 4.96 9.53
N ALA A 68 6.35 3.70 9.10
CA ALA A 68 6.40 2.53 9.98
C ALA A 68 7.84 2.07 10.23
N ASP A 69 8.74 2.28 9.26
CA ASP A 69 10.17 1.92 9.33
C ASP A 69 11.04 3.15 9.01
N ARG A 70 10.89 4.20 9.81
CA ARG A 70 11.43 5.52 9.50
C ARG A 70 12.95 5.62 9.69
N PRO A 71 13.71 6.28 8.78
CA PRO A 71 15.10 6.64 9.02
C PRO A 71 15.30 7.56 10.23
N ALA A 72 16.23 7.19 11.11
CA ALA A 72 16.62 8.00 12.27
C ALA A 72 17.13 9.39 11.87
N TRP A 73 17.88 9.46 10.75
CA TRP A 73 18.42 10.71 10.23
C TRP A 73 17.34 11.75 9.89
N TYR A 74 16.09 11.35 9.62
CA TYR A 74 15.04 12.31 9.31
C TYR A 74 14.76 13.21 10.51
N LYS A 75 14.59 12.62 11.70
CA LYS A 75 14.41 13.37 12.94
C LYS A 75 15.68 14.11 13.33
N GLU A 76 16.82 13.45 13.23
CA GLU A 76 18.08 13.94 13.78
C GLU A 76 18.71 15.05 12.94
N LYS A 77 18.52 15.02 11.62
CA LYS A 77 19.27 15.87 10.67
C LYS A 77 18.38 16.75 9.79
N VAL A 78 17.09 16.43 9.63
CA VAL A 78 16.19 17.14 8.69
C VAL A 78 15.08 17.89 9.42
N TYR A 79 14.22 17.18 10.15
CA TYR A 79 13.03 17.77 10.75
C TYR A 79 12.78 17.22 12.18
N PRO A 80 13.20 17.96 13.24
CA PRO A 80 13.15 17.50 14.64
C PRO A 80 11.77 17.08 15.16
N GLU A 81 10.70 17.71 14.65
CA GLU A 81 9.30 17.41 14.97
C GLU A 81 8.91 16.00 14.52
N ASN A 82 9.70 15.40 13.63
CA ASN A 82 9.56 14.03 13.16
C ASN A 82 8.14 13.75 12.65
N LYS A 83 7.64 14.64 11.79
CA LYS A 83 6.35 14.52 11.09
C LYS A 83 6.56 14.74 9.59
N VAL A 84 5.59 14.33 8.78
CA VAL A 84 5.51 14.69 7.36
C VAL A 84 4.16 15.39 7.11
N PRO A 85 4.08 16.33 6.15
CA PRO A 85 5.14 16.76 5.24
C PRO A 85 6.18 17.67 5.89
N ALA A 86 7.36 17.75 5.27
CA ALA A 86 8.34 18.81 5.50
C ALA A 86 8.97 19.25 4.17
N LEU A 87 9.23 20.54 4.01
CA LEU A 87 9.83 21.13 2.81
C LEU A 87 11.19 21.73 3.15
N GLU A 88 12.24 21.18 2.57
CA GLU A 88 13.59 21.76 2.55
C GLU A 88 13.68 22.75 1.38
N HIS A 89 13.91 24.03 1.69
CA HIS A 89 14.09 25.10 0.72
C HIS A 89 14.89 26.25 1.34
N ASN A 90 15.84 26.84 0.60
CA ASN A 90 16.66 27.97 1.04
C ASN A 90 17.32 27.75 2.41
N ASN A 91 18.00 26.61 2.58
CA ASN A 91 18.72 26.23 3.81
C ASN A 91 17.84 26.16 5.07
N GLN A 92 16.54 25.93 4.89
CA GLN A 92 15.58 25.79 5.97
C GLN A 92 14.64 24.63 5.69
N VAL A 93 14.19 23.96 6.75
CA VAL A 93 13.12 22.97 6.68
C VAL A 93 11.87 23.54 7.34
N LYS A 94 10.74 23.50 6.63
CA LYS A 94 9.43 23.98 7.10
C LYS A 94 8.47 22.80 7.18
N GLY A 95 7.63 22.76 8.21
CA GLY A 95 6.55 21.79 8.34
C GLY A 95 5.17 22.44 8.20
N GLU A 96 4.17 21.74 8.75
CA GLU A 96 2.75 22.14 8.74
C GLU A 96 2.12 22.22 7.35
N SER A 97 1.29 21.22 7.02
CA SER A 97 0.80 21.02 5.64
C SER A 97 0.08 22.23 5.01
N LEU A 98 -0.70 22.99 5.79
CA LEU A 98 -1.40 24.17 5.28
C LEU A 98 -0.45 25.33 5.01
N ASP A 99 0.53 25.51 5.89
CA ASP A 99 1.58 26.53 5.72
C ASP A 99 2.46 26.19 4.52
N LEU A 100 2.76 24.90 4.29
CA LEU A 100 3.49 24.46 3.10
C LEU A 100 2.74 24.74 1.80
N VAL A 101 1.42 24.53 1.75
CA VAL A 101 0.63 24.87 0.55
C VAL A 101 0.69 26.37 0.27
N LYS A 102 0.51 27.22 1.29
CA LYS A 102 0.64 28.69 1.16
C LYS A 102 2.06 29.11 0.78
N TYR A 103 3.07 28.47 1.36
CA TYR A 103 4.47 28.76 1.08
C TYR A 103 4.83 28.40 -0.36
N ILE A 104 4.42 27.22 -0.83
CA ILE A 104 4.60 26.78 -2.22
C ILE A 104 3.91 27.76 -3.18
N ASP A 105 2.70 28.22 -2.87
CA ASP A 105 1.99 29.17 -3.72
C ASP A 105 2.69 30.54 -3.84
N SER A 106 3.24 31.04 -2.73
CA SER A 106 3.83 32.38 -2.63
C SER A 106 5.31 32.47 -3.01
N ASN A 107 6.06 31.36 -2.98
CA ASN A 107 7.52 31.36 -3.15
C ASN A 107 8.01 30.64 -4.41
N PHE A 108 7.12 30.04 -5.19
CA PHE A 108 7.46 29.34 -6.43
C PHE A 108 6.58 29.81 -7.58
N ASP A 109 7.15 29.79 -8.78
CA ASP A 109 6.41 30.06 -10.02
C ASP A 109 5.26 29.07 -10.26
N GLY A 110 4.37 29.42 -11.17
CA GLY A 110 3.23 28.59 -11.57
C GLY A 110 1.89 29.32 -11.35
N PRO A 111 0.77 28.70 -11.75
CA PRO A 111 -0.56 29.27 -11.51
C PRO A 111 -0.78 29.59 -10.02
N ALA A 112 -1.47 30.71 -9.76
CA ALA A 112 -1.88 31.07 -8.41
C ALA A 112 -2.93 30.07 -7.90
N LEU A 113 -2.80 29.67 -6.64
CA LEU A 113 -3.71 28.71 -5.99
C LEU A 113 -4.77 29.39 -5.12
N LEU A 114 -4.79 30.73 -5.09
CA LEU A 114 -5.79 31.52 -4.41
C LEU A 114 -6.28 32.64 -5.34
N PRO A 115 -7.60 32.83 -5.48
CA PRO A 115 -8.16 33.92 -6.29
C PRO A 115 -7.90 35.28 -5.62
N ASP A 116 -7.84 36.35 -6.42
CA ASP A 116 -7.55 37.70 -5.91
C ASP A 116 -8.70 38.37 -5.15
N ASP A 117 -9.93 37.92 -5.38
CA ASP A 117 -11.15 38.42 -4.77
C ASP A 117 -11.10 38.37 -3.23
N SER A 118 -11.39 39.50 -2.59
CA SER A 118 -11.26 39.64 -1.13
C SER A 118 -12.26 38.79 -0.35
N ALA A 119 -13.49 38.63 -0.84
CA ALA A 119 -14.50 37.80 -0.19
C ALA A 119 -14.14 36.30 -0.28
N LYS A 120 -13.57 35.87 -1.41
CA LYS A 120 -13.02 34.51 -1.55
C LYS A 120 -11.81 34.28 -0.66
N LYS A 121 -10.90 35.26 -0.52
CA LYS A 121 -9.75 35.19 0.41
C LYS A 121 -10.21 35.04 1.86
N GLN A 122 -11.16 35.87 2.30
CA GLN A 122 -11.72 35.76 3.65
C GLN A 122 -12.38 34.40 3.88
N PHE A 123 -13.18 33.91 2.93
CA PHE A 123 -13.82 32.60 3.06
C PHE A 123 -12.81 31.45 3.03
N ALA A 124 -11.72 31.59 2.29
CA ALA A 124 -10.62 30.63 2.31
C ALA A 124 -10.01 30.52 3.71
N GLU A 125 -9.73 31.65 4.37
CA GLU A 125 -9.19 31.66 5.74
C GLU A 125 -10.15 30.97 6.73
N GLU A 126 -11.45 31.26 6.65
CA GLU A 126 -12.48 30.62 7.46
C GLU A 126 -12.51 29.09 7.25
N LEU A 127 -12.45 28.64 6.01
CA LEU A 127 -12.46 27.21 5.68
C LEU A 127 -11.16 26.52 6.07
N LEU A 128 -10.00 27.14 5.90
CA LEU A 128 -8.74 26.57 6.35
C LEU A 128 -8.70 26.40 7.87
N ALA A 129 -9.17 27.42 8.61
CA ALA A 129 -9.29 27.36 10.07
C ALA A 129 -10.25 26.25 10.54
N PHE A 130 -11.29 25.96 9.76
CA PHE A 130 -12.23 24.87 10.07
C PHE A 130 -11.69 23.46 9.80
N SER A 131 -10.64 23.31 8.97
CA SER A 131 -10.24 22.01 8.42
C SER A 131 -9.83 20.98 9.47
N ASP A 132 -9.15 21.38 10.54
CA ASP A 132 -8.76 20.47 11.62
C ASP A 132 -9.96 20.02 12.46
N GLY A 133 -10.97 20.89 12.61
CA GLY A 133 -12.24 20.54 13.25
C GLY A 133 -13.00 19.48 12.44
N PHE A 134 -13.11 19.68 11.13
CA PHE A 134 -13.68 18.70 10.20
C PHE A 134 -12.94 17.35 10.28
N ASN A 135 -11.61 17.36 10.18
CA ASN A 135 -10.79 16.16 10.28
C ASN A 135 -11.00 15.43 11.61
N SER A 136 -11.01 16.19 12.72
CA SER A 136 -11.15 15.63 14.07
C SER A 136 -12.51 14.98 14.28
N ALA A 137 -13.60 15.60 13.82
CA ALA A 137 -14.95 15.04 13.91
C ALA A 137 -15.02 13.67 13.22
N PHE A 138 -14.49 13.58 12.00
CA PHE A 138 -14.50 12.36 11.20
C PHE A 138 -13.61 11.25 11.80
N PHE A 139 -12.37 11.57 12.19
CA PHE A 139 -11.50 10.58 12.83
C PHE A 139 -11.98 10.15 14.22
N SER A 140 -12.70 11.02 14.95
CA SER A 140 -13.35 10.66 16.21
C SER A 140 -14.50 9.68 15.97
N CYS A 141 -15.39 10.00 15.03
CA CYS A 141 -16.51 9.13 14.67
C CYS A 141 -16.04 7.78 14.11
N LEU A 142 -14.96 7.71 13.33
CA LEU A 142 -14.40 6.43 12.89
C LEU A 142 -13.90 5.53 14.03
N ARG A 143 -13.49 6.12 15.16
CA ARG A 143 -13.07 5.37 16.37
C ARG A 143 -14.24 4.87 17.19
N SER A 144 -15.41 5.49 17.09
CA SER A 144 -16.57 5.09 17.87
C SER A 144 -17.23 3.84 17.29
N LYS A 145 -17.86 3.05 18.16
CA LYS A 145 -18.80 2.00 17.74
C LYS A 145 -20.15 2.66 17.42
N GLY A 146 -20.84 2.17 16.39
CA GLY A 146 -22.14 2.69 15.97
C GLY A 146 -22.07 3.55 14.72
N ASP A 147 -23.18 4.20 14.42
CA ASP A 147 -23.41 4.98 13.21
C ASP A 147 -22.59 6.28 13.17
N VAL A 148 -22.82 7.09 12.14
CA VAL A 148 -22.21 8.41 12.00
C VAL A 148 -22.70 9.32 13.14
N SER A 149 -21.77 10.04 13.80
CA SER A 149 -22.13 10.92 14.90
C SER A 149 -22.70 12.25 14.39
N ASP A 150 -23.50 12.92 15.23
CA ASP A 150 -24.10 14.21 14.89
C ASP A 150 -23.03 15.27 14.57
N GLU A 151 -21.87 15.22 15.23
CA GLU A 151 -20.76 16.13 14.94
C GLU A 151 -20.14 15.88 13.56
N ALA A 152 -19.99 14.61 13.17
CA ALA A 152 -19.47 14.27 11.84
C ALA A 152 -20.48 14.65 10.75
N ALA A 153 -21.78 14.41 10.99
CA ALA A 153 -22.86 14.82 10.11
C ALA A 153 -22.89 16.35 9.93
N ALA A 154 -22.88 17.11 11.03
CA ALA A 154 -22.86 18.57 10.99
C ALA A 154 -21.59 19.11 10.29
N ALA A 155 -20.44 18.46 10.49
CA ALA A 155 -19.20 18.85 9.83
C ALA A 155 -19.27 18.70 8.31
N VAL A 156 -19.83 17.60 7.79
CA VAL A 156 -19.98 17.41 6.34
C VAL A 156 -21.11 18.25 5.74
N ASP A 157 -22.18 18.52 6.49
CA ASP A 157 -23.24 19.43 6.06
C ASP A 157 -22.72 20.87 5.93
N LYS A 158 -21.79 21.28 6.78
CA LYS A 158 -21.08 22.56 6.63
C LYS A 158 -20.21 22.58 5.36
N ILE A 159 -19.58 21.45 4.98
CA ILE A 159 -18.84 21.33 3.72
C ILE A 159 -19.79 21.41 2.52
N GLU A 160 -20.92 20.73 2.56
CA GLU A 160 -21.96 20.80 1.53
C GLU A 160 -22.46 22.24 1.31
N ALA A 161 -22.72 22.97 2.40
CA ALA A 161 -23.12 24.38 2.33
C ALA A 161 -21.99 25.27 1.79
N ALA A 162 -20.73 25.02 2.18
CA ALA A 162 -19.59 25.79 1.72
C ALA A 162 -19.33 25.64 0.23
N LEU A 163 -19.48 24.42 -0.32
CA LEU A 163 -19.36 24.15 -1.75
C LEU A 163 -20.47 24.84 -2.58
N GLY A 164 -21.61 25.17 -1.96
CA GLY A 164 -22.69 25.91 -2.61
C GLY A 164 -22.56 27.44 -2.57
N LYS A 165 -21.52 27.99 -1.91
CA LYS A 165 -21.42 29.45 -1.67
C LYS A 165 -21.16 30.28 -2.93
N PHE A 166 -20.32 29.78 -3.84
CA PHE A 166 -19.94 30.48 -5.06
C PHE A 166 -20.44 29.71 -6.28
N SER A 167 -21.16 30.38 -7.18
CA SER A 167 -21.82 29.76 -8.33
C SER A 167 -20.95 29.69 -9.59
N ASP A 168 -19.74 30.23 -9.54
CA ASP A 168 -18.81 30.33 -10.67
C ASP A 168 -17.90 29.09 -10.83
N GLY A 169 -18.19 27.99 -10.13
CA GLY A 169 -17.63 26.68 -10.39
C GLY A 169 -17.94 25.66 -9.28
N PRO A 170 -17.40 24.43 -9.36
CA PRO A 170 -17.74 23.32 -8.46
C PRO A 170 -16.88 23.24 -7.19
N PHE A 171 -15.92 24.16 -7.02
CA PHE A 171 -14.93 24.14 -5.95
C PHE A 171 -15.29 25.13 -4.83
N PHE A 172 -14.61 25.05 -3.68
CA PHE A 172 -14.95 25.87 -2.49
C PHE A 172 -14.95 27.37 -2.75
N LEU A 173 -14.10 27.84 -3.67
CA LEU A 173 -14.00 29.24 -4.09
C LEU A 173 -14.46 29.43 -5.55
N GLY A 174 -15.32 28.55 -6.05
CA GLY A 174 -15.71 28.44 -7.45
C GLY A 174 -14.65 27.74 -8.31
N GLN A 175 -13.44 28.27 -8.34
CA GLN A 175 -12.28 27.67 -9.04
C GLN A 175 -11.42 26.84 -8.08
N PHE A 176 -10.67 25.86 -8.62
CA PHE A 176 -9.80 24.99 -7.82
C PHE A 176 -8.71 25.82 -7.15
N SER A 177 -8.53 25.59 -5.85
CA SER A 177 -7.73 26.44 -4.97
C SER A 177 -7.03 25.63 -3.88
N LEU A 178 -6.20 26.31 -3.09
CA LEU A 178 -5.58 25.74 -1.89
C LEU A 178 -6.60 25.22 -0.87
N VAL A 179 -7.84 25.71 -0.89
CA VAL A 179 -8.90 25.22 0.02
C VAL A 179 -9.29 23.80 -0.40
N ASP A 180 -9.48 23.57 -1.70
CA ASP A 180 -9.77 22.24 -2.23
C ASP A 180 -8.64 21.26 -1.91
N MET A 181 -7.38 21.71 -2.04
CA MET A 181 -6.19 20.92 -1.66
C MET A 181 -6.18 20.57 -0.17
N ALA A 182 -6.67 21.45 0.70
CA ALA A 182 -6.74 21.20 2.14
C ALA A 182 -7.74 20.11 2.50
N TYR A 183 -8.84 19.99 1.75
CA TYR A 183 -9.94 19.07 2.04
C TYR A 183 -9.93 17.78 1.23
N VAL A 184 -9.53 17.81 -0.05
CA VAL A 184 -9.66 16.65 -0.95
C VAL A 184 -8.95 15.38 -0.44
N PRO A 185 -7.74 15.42 0.16
CA PRO A 185 -7.10 14.21 0.67
C PRO A 185 -7.90 13.54 1.80
N PHE A 186 -8.66 14.33 2.56
CA PHE A 186 -9.48 13.85 3.68
C PHE A 186 -10.83 13.37 3.20
N ILE A 187 -11.50 14.12 2.32
CA ILE A 187 -12.77 13.70 1.70
C ILE A 187 -12.58 12.38 0.94
N GLU A 188 -11.50 12.23 0.17
CA GLU A 188 -11.12 10.99 -0.52
C GLU A 188 -11.10 9.80 0.46
N ARG A 189 -10.35 9.93 1.55
CA ARG A 189 -10.18 8.89 2.55
C ARG A 189 -11.46 8.63 3.34
N PHE A 190 -12.19 9.67 3.73
CA PHE A 190 -13.42 9.53 4.48
C PHE A 190 -14.51 8.85 3.65
N GLN A 191 -14.62 9.12 2.35
CA GLN A 191 -15.54 8.39 1.47
C GLN A 191 -15.25 6.88 1.50
N ILE A 192 -13.98 6.51 1.39
CA ILE A 192 -13.54 5.11 1.45
C ILE A 192 -13.82 4.49 2.83
N PHE A 193 -13.45 5.19 3.90
CA PHE A 193 -13.52 4.65 5.26
C PHE A 193 -14.95 4.53 5.76
N TYR A 194 -15.80 5.52 5.50
CA TYR A 194 -17.19 5.49 5.94
C TYR A 194 -18.00 4.44 5.16
N SER A 195 -17.79 4.32 3.85
CA SER A 195 -18.40 3.25 3.08
C SER A 195 -17.92 1.87 3.56
N GLY A 196 -16.60 1.71 3.77
CA GLY A 196 -16.00 0.43 4.14
C GLY A 196 -16.31 -0.03 5.58
N ILE A 197 -16.30 0.90 6.54
CA ILE A 197 -16.35 0.64 7.98
C ILE A 197 -17.73 0.95 8.56
N LYS A 198 -18.30 2.12 8.25
CA LYS A 198 -19.59 2.59 8.80
C LYS A 198 -20.80 2.23 7.93
N LYS A 199 -20.57 1.73 6.71
CA LYS A 199 -21.62 1.43 5.70
C LYS A 199 -22.46 2.66 5.34
N ASP A 200 -21.82 3.82 5.39
CA ASP A 200 -22.44 5.11 5.09
C ASP A 200 -21.86 5.73 3.80
N ASP A 201 -22.71 6.43 3.05
CA ASP A 201 -22.31 7.20 1.88
C ASP A 201 -22.36 8.70 2.20
N LEU A 202 -21.16 9.28 2.34
CA LEU A 202 -21.01 10.70 2.69
C LEU A 202 -21.64 11.65 1.67
N ALA A 203 -21.76 11.26 0.39
CA ALA A 203 -22.35 12.11 -0.63
C ALA A 203 -23.88 12.00 -0.70
N LYS A 204 -24.49 11.05 0.03
CA LYS A 204 -25.93 10.84 0.01
C LYS A 204 -26.66 12.07 0.55
N GLY A 205 -27.52 12.67 -0.30
CA GLY A 205 -28.25 13.89 0.03
C GLY A 205 -27.42 15.18 -0.02
N ARG A 206 -26.17 15.12 -0.52
CA ARG A 206 -25.22 16.24 -0.57
C ARG A 206 -24.77 16.49 -2.03
N PRO A 207 -25.61 17.15 -2.85
CA PRO A 207 -25.35 17.31 -4.28
C PRO A 207 -24.09 18.13 -4.59
N ASN A 208 -23.75 19.14 -3.80
CA ASN A 208 -22.54 19.93 -4.04
C ASN A 208 -21.28 19.12 -3.76
N LEU A 209 -21.27 18.32 -2.69
CA LEU A 209 -20.19 17.38 -2.38
C LEU A 209 -20.06 16.31 -3.46
N HIS A 210 -21.17 15.77 -3.96
CA HIS A 210 -21.16 14.83 -5.08
C HIS A 210 -20.49 15.44 -6.32
N LYS A 211 -20.90 16.66 -6.69
CA LYS A 211 -20.32 17.40 -7.82
C LYS A 211 -18.84 17.73 -7.60
N PHE A 212 -18.46 18.14 -6.40
CA PHE A 212 -17.06 18.38 -6.03
C PHE A 212 -16.20 17.13 -6.21
N ILE A 213 -16.67 15.97 -5.73
CA ILE A 213 -15.95 14.69 -5.88
C ILE A 213 -15.81 14.32 -7.36
N GLU A 214 -16.85 14.52 -8.17
CA GLU A 214 -16.79 14.28 -9.61
C GLU A 214 -15.73 15.16 -10.29
N GLU A 215 -15.78 16.47 -10.03
CA GLU A 215 -14.94 17.47 -10.69
C GLU A 215 -13.48 17.41 -10.23
N VAL A 216 -13.23 17.17 -8.94
CA VAL A 216 -11.85 17.05 -8.44
C VAL A 216 -11.13 15.82 -9.00
N ASN A 217 -11.86 14.73 -9.29
CA ASN A 217 -11.29 13.56 -9.95
C ASN A 217 -10.95 13.79 -11.45
N LYS A 218 -11.23 14.97 -12.00
CA LYS A 218 -10.78 15.41 -13.33
C LYS A 218 -9.48 16.25 -13.26
N VAL A 219 -8.98 16.55 -12.05
CA VAL A 219 -7.75 17.33 -11.84
C VAL A 219 -6.54 16.40 -11.81
N ASP A 220 -5.76 16.37 -12.90
CA ASP A 220 -4.61 15.46 -13.06
C ASP A 220 -3.58 15.58 -11.93
N ALA A 221 -3.29 16.82 -11.52
CA ALA A 221 -2.36 17.10 -10.42
C ALA A 221 -2.76 16.43 -9.10
N TYR A 222 -4.07 16.22 -8.87
CA TYR A 222 -4.59 15.47 -7.73
C TYR A 222 -4.64 13.96 -8.00
N THR A 223 -5.16 13.53 -9.14
CA THR A 223 -5.33 12.08 -9.43
C THR A 223 -4.01 11.32 -9.43
N GLN A 224 -2.92 11.97 -9.82
CA GLN A 224 -1.55 11.42 -9.76
C GLN A 224 -1.04 11.15 -8.33
N THR A 225 -1.67 11.74 -7.31
CA THR A 225 -1.30 11.57 -5.90
C THR A 225 -2.12 10.50 -5.18
N LYS A 226 -3.15 9.97 -5.84
CA LYS A 226 -4.06 9.00 -5.24
C LYS A 226 -3.39 7.65 -5.08
N LEU A 227 -3.82 6.91 -4.06
CA LEU A 227 -3.44 5.53 -3.84
C LEU A 227 -4.61 4.60 -4.12
N ASP A 228 -4.32 3.30 -4.16
CA ASP A 228 -5.34 2.28 -4.22
C ASP A 228 -6.31 2.41 -3.03
N PRO A 229 -7.63 2.52 -3.28
CA PRO A 229 -8.62 2.68 -2.21
C PRO A 229 -8.64 1.53 -1.20
N GLN A 230 -8.37 0.30 -1.66
CA GLN A 230 -8.37 -0.87 -0.79
C GLN A 230 -7.15 -0.83 0.15
N PHE A 231 -5.99 -0.45 -0.35
CA PHE A 231 -4.80 -0.19 0.47
C PHE A 231 -5.06 0.83 1.58
N LEU A 232 -5.70 1.97 1.27
CA LEU A 232 -6.05 2.98 2.27
C LEU A 232 -7.01 2.43 3.32
N LEU A 233 -8.05 1.70 2.89
CA LEU A 233 -9.05 1.09 3.78
C LEU A 233 -8.41 0.07 4.73
N ASP A 234 -7.50 -0.76 4.22
CA ASP A 234 -6.84 -1.80 5.01
C ASP A 234 -5.89 -1.20 6.04
N GLN A 235 -5.08 -0.20 5.67
CA GLN A 235 -4.25 0.56 6.62
C GLN A 235 -5.11 1.19 7.74
N MET A 236 -6.27 1.73 7.39
CA MET A 236 -7.17 2.34 8.35
C MET A 236 -7.74 1.30 9.33
N LYS A 237 -8.21 0.16 8.83
CA LYS A 237 -8.72 -0.93 9.67
C LYS A 237 -7.66 -1.48 10.62
N GLU A 238 -6.42 -1.61 10.15
CA GLU A 238 -5.28 -2.02 10.97
C GLU A 238 -5.04 -1.02 12.10
N LYS A 239 -4.99 0.28 11.78
CA LYS A 239 -4.77 1.36 12.76
C LYS A 239 -5.86 1.43 13.85
N PHE A 240 -7.11 1.14 13.51
CA PHE A 240 -8.24 1.23 14.45
C PHE A 240 -8.63 -0.10 15.09
N GLY A 241 -7.86 -1.16 14.87
CA GLY A 241 -8.11 -2.46 15.48
C GLY A 241 -9.48 -3.05 15.12
N VAL A 242 -10.10 -2.60 14.02
CA VAL A 242 -11.36 -3.16 13.50
C VAL A 242 -11.02 -4.50 12.87
N ARG A 243 -10.80 -5.51 13.73
CA ARG A 243 -10.61 -6.91 13.34
C ARG A 243 -11.94 -7.46 12.83
N TYR A 244 -12.26 -7.17 11.58
CA TYR A 244 -12.74 -8.26 10.73
C TYR A 244 -11.49 -9.05 10.35
N PHE A 245 -11.48 -10.34 10.65
CA PHE A 245 -10.48 -11.28 10.16
C PHE A 245 -10.54 -11.33 8.62
N LEU A 246 -9.93 -10.33 7.99
CA LEU A 246 -9.44 -10.36 6.63
C LEU A 246 -7.95 -10.10 6.78
N VAL A 247 -7.20 -11.14 6.48
CA VAL A 247 -5.76 -11.28 6.67
C VAL A 247 -5.06 -10.01 6.19
N SER A 248 -4.43 -9.32 7.13
CA SER A 248 -3.56 -8.16 6.94
C SER A 248 -2.58 -8.41 5.81
N ARG A 249 -2.47 -7.43 4.93
CA ARG A 249 -1.72 -7.62 3.69
C ARG A 249 -0.87 -6.39 3.39
N CYS A 250 0.09 -6.18 4.30
CA CYS A 250 1.28 -5.36 4.12
C CYS A 250 1.96 -5.59 2.76
N ARG A 251 2.61 -4.54 2.23
CA ARG A 251 3.87 -4.46 1.42
C ARG A 251 4.11 -5.38 0.21
N TRP A 252 3.27 -6.37 -0.08
CA TRP A 252 3.59 -7.44 -1.04
C TRP A 252 2.54 -7.52 -2.16
N ASP A 253 2.95 -7.20 -3.39
CA ASP A 253 2.11 -7.29 -4.60
C ASP A 253 1.65 -8.73 -4.91
N TYR A 254 2.34 -9.72 -4.34
CA TYR A 254 2.14 -11.14 -4.59
C TYR A 254 2.14 -11.93 -3.31
N ARG A 255 1.24 -12.90 -3.19
CA ARG A 255 1.13 -13.68 -1.97
C ARG A 255 0.86 -15.15 -2.28
N LEU A 256 1.76 -16.01 -1.82
CA LEU A 256 1.74 -17.44 -2.03
C LEU A 256 1.14 -18.11 -0.80
N TYR A 257 -0.12 -18.54 -0.92
CA TYR A 257 -0.79 -19.36 0.08
C TYR A 257 -0.29 -20.79 -0.02
N MET A 258 0.22 -21.32 1.08
CA MET A 258 0.99 -22.56 1.06
C MET A 258 0.90 -23.30 2.39
N ALA A 259 1.10 -24.62 2.39
CA ALA A 259 1.23 -25.41 3.61
C ALA A 259 2.66 -25.95 3.73
N TYR A 260 3.29 -25.74 4.89
CA TYR A 260 4.72 -26.03 5.12
C TYR A 260 5.10 -27.48 4.85
N ALA A 261 4.25 -28.42 5.24
CA ALA A 261 4.45 -29.84 4.98
C ALA A 261 3.92 -30.34 3.62
N CYS A 262 3.63 -29.46 2.67
CA CYS A 262 3.10 -29.83 1.35
C CYS A 262 4.21 -29.80 0.29
N PRO A 263 4.59 -30.94 -0.33
CA PRO A 263 5.66 -30.98 -1.32
C PRO A 263 5.31 -30.20 -2.59
N TYR A 264 4.02 -30.12 -2.94
CA TYR A 264 3.54 -29.27 -4.02
C TYR A 264 3.76 -27.78 -3.72
N ALA A 265 3.58 -27.37 -2.46
CA ALA A 265 3.76 -25.99 -2.07
C ALA A 265 5.24 -25.60 -1.99
N GLN A 266 6.09 -26.55 -1.60
CA GLN A 266 7.54 -26.38 -1.58
C GLN A 266 8.09 -26.04 -2.98
N ARG A 267 7.53 -26.61 -4.07
CA ARG A 267 7.90 -26.24 -5.45
C ARG A 267 7.84 -24.74 -5.72
N ALA A 268 6.71 -24.11 -5.39
CA ALA A 268 6.50 -22.68 -5.60
C ALA A 268 7.38 -21.83 -4.66
N TRP A 269 7.66 -22.32 -3.46
CA TRP A 269 8.57 -21.66 -2.52
C TRP A 269 10.03 -21.70 -3.03
N ILE A 270 10.50 -22.84 -3.53
CA ILE A 270 11.83 -22.96 -4.14
C ILE A 270 11.96 -22.00 -5.33
N ALA A 271 10.97 -22.00 -6.24
CA ALA A 271 10.95 -21.08 -7.38
C ALA A 271 11.04 -19.61 -6.95
N ARG A 272 10.29 -19.21 -5.92
CA ARG A 272 10.36 -17.88 -5.31
C ARG A 272 11.77 -17.56 -4.79
N ASN A 273 12.40 -18.48 -4.07
CA ASN A 273 13.70 -18.22 -3.46
C ASN A 273 14.82 -18.19 -4.52
N CYS A 274 14.77 -19.08 -5.53
CA CYS A 274 15.73 -19.08 -6.64
C CYS A 274 15.71 -17.77 -7.45
N LYS A 275 14.55 -17.12 -7.54
CA LYS A 275 14.38 -15.80 -8.19
C LYS A 275 14.67 -14.61 -7.28
N GLY A 276 15.05 -14.82 -6.02
CA GLY A 276 15.30 -13.71 -5.08
C GLY A 276 14.02 -12.95 -4.68
N LEU A 277 12.84 -13.56 -4.80
CA LEU A 277 11.55 -12.89 -4.61
C LEU A 277 11.09 -12.88 -3.14
N GLN A 278 12.01 -13.09 -2.19
CA GLN A 278 11.69 -13.10 -0.78
C GLN A 278 11.14 -11.76 -0.28
N ARG A 279 11.44 -10.67 -1.00
CA ARG A 279 10.96 -9.29 -0.79
C ARG A 279 9.79 -8.84 -1.70
N LYS A 280 9.31 -9.71 -2.60
CA LYS A 280 8.17 -9.45 -3.51
C LYS A 280 6.98 -10.38 -3.34
N ILE A 281 7.21 -11.66 -3.02
CA ILE A 281 6.16 -12.65 -2.77
C ILE A 281 6.10 -12.96 -1.27
N LEU A 282 4.97 -12.69 -0.61
CA LEU A 282 4.75 -13.09 0.78
C LEU A 282 4.33 -14.57 0.86
N LEU A 283 4.93 -15.34 1.76
CA LEU A 283 4.41 -16.67 2.10
C LEU A 283 3.29 -16.53 3.13
N VAL A 284 2.14 -17.12 2.83
CA VAL A 284 0.99 -17.16 3.76
C VAL A 284 0.73 -18.62 4.14
N PRO A 285 1.12 -19.05 5.34
CA PRO A 285 0.93 -20.42 5.76
C PRO A 285 -0.55 -20.74 5.99
N ILE A 286 -0.98 -21.88 5.48
CA ILE A 286 -2.34 -22.43 5.62
C ILE A 286 -2.24 -23.75 6.38
N ASP A 287 -2.93 -23.84 7.52
CA ASP A 287 -3.17 -25.11 8.16
C ASP A 287 -4.16 -25.91 7.31
N LEU A 288 -3.76 -27.13 6.92
CA LEU A 288 -4.61 -28.00 6.11
C LEU A 288 -5.67 -28.74 6.93
N ALA A 289 -5.45 -28.91 8.24
CA ALA A 289 -6.39 -29.51 9.17
C ALA A 289 -7.50 -28.53 9.55
N ASP A 290 -7.14 -27.25 9.68
CA ASP A 290 -8.06 -26.14 9.92
C ASP A 290 -7.96 -25.10 8.80
N ARG A 291 -8.49 -25.45 7.62
CA ARG A 291 -8.42 -24.52 6.48
C ARG A 291 -9.33 -23.32 6.75
N PRO A 292 -8.79 -22.09 6.64
CA PRO A 292 -9.59 -20.92 6.89
C PRO A 292 -10.71 -20.78 5.86
N ALA A 293 -11.93 -20.54 6.35
CA ALA A 293 -13.12 -20.40 5.50
C ALA A 293 -13.00 -19.28 4.44
N TRP A 294 -12.17 -18.26 4.69
CA TRP A 294 -11.94 -17.18 3.74
C TRP A 294 -11.17 -17.63 2.50
N LEU A 295 -10.32 -18.66 2.57
CA LEU A 295 -9.54 -19.13 1.43
C LEU A 295 -10.47 -19.61 0.31
N ARG A 296 -11.54 -20.32 0.67
CA ARG A 296 -12.57 -20.77 -0.27
C ARG A 296 -13.33 -19.62 -0.92
N LYS A 297 -13.45 -18.46 -0.25
CA LYS A 297 -14.15 -17.29 -0.80
C LYS A 297 -13.34 -16.60 -1.89
N ILE A 298 -12.02 -16.53 -1.74
CA ILE A 298 -11.13 -15.91 -2.74
C ILE A 298 -10.63 -16.90 -3.80
N TYR A 299 -10.59 -18.19 -3.47
CA TYR A 299 -10.16 -19.27 -4.36
C TYR A 299 -11.09 -20.48 -4.21
N PRO A 300 -12.14 -20.60 -5.04
CA PRO A 300 -13.17 -21.64 -4.90
C PRO A 300 -12.66 -23.08 -4.89
N LYS A 301 -11.52 -23.35 -5.59
CA LYS A 301 -10.84 -24.65 -5.56
C LYS A 301 -10.35 -25.02 -4.15
N ASN A 302 -10.14 -24.03 -3.28
CA ASN A 302 -9.73 -24.18 -1.87
C ASN A 302 -8.51 -25.08 -1.72
N GLN A 303 -7.51 -24.93 -2.61
CA GLN A 303 -6.30 -25.74 -2.68
C GLN A 303 -5.05 -24.88 -2.47
N VAL A 304 -3.97 -25.52 -2.00
CA VAL A 304 -2.64 -24.91 -1.91
C VAL A 304 -1.60 -25.83 -2.62
N PRO A 305 -0.53 -25.26 -3.21
CA PRO A 305 -0.23 -23.84 -3.28
C PRO A 305 -1.16 -23.07 -4.22
N CYS A 306 -1.40 -21.80 -3.91
CA CYS A 306 -1.95 -20.84 -4.85
C CYS A 306 -1.33 -19.46 -4.64
N LEU A 307 -1.07 -18.75 -5.73
CA LEU A 307 -0.51 -17.40 -5.74
C LEU A 307 -1.62 -16.41 -6.06
N GLU A 308 -1.74 -15.38 -5.25
CA GLU A 308 -2.58 -14.22 -5.56
C GLU A 308 -1.74 -13.11 -6.15
N HIS A 309 -2.22 -12.57 -7.27
CA HIS A 309 -1.68 -11.40 -7.95
C HIS A 309 -2.86 -10.57 -8.49
N ASN A 310 -2.98 -9.30 -8.11
CA ASN A 310 -4.04 -8.39 -8.57
C ASN A 310 -5.45 -9.00 -8.48
N ASN A 311 -5.81 -9.59 -7.33
CA ASN A 311 -7.08 -10.29 -7.08
C ASN A 311 -7.34 -11.53 -7.97
N LYS A 312 -6.36 -11.96 -8.78
CA LYS A 312 -6.42 -13.20 -9.55
C LYS A 312 -5.66 -14.29 -8.81
N MET A 313 -6.31 -15.44 -8.68
CA MET A 313 -5.71 -16.64 -8.12
C MET A 313 -5.11 -17.50 -9.22
N ILE A 314 -3.85 -17.86 -9.05
CA ILE A 314 -3.12 -18.80 -9.90
C ILE A 314 -2.88 -20.05 -9.06
N GLY A 315 -3.39 -21.18 -9.52
CA GLY A 315 -3.26 -22.48 -8.88
C GLY A 315 -2.26 -23.39 -9.59
N GLU A 316 -2.15 -24.61 -9.09
CA GLU A 316 -1.30 -25.69 -9.60
C GLU A 316 0.21 -25.43 -9.42
N SER A 317 0.88 -26.33 -8.69
CA SER A 317 2.29 -26.12 -8.32
C SER A 317 3.26 -25.98 -9.51
N LEU A 318 3.02 -26.68 -10.62
CA LEU A 318 3.86 -26.60 -11.82
C LEU A 318 3.62 -25.31 -12.61
N ASP A 319 2.36 -24.89 -12.71
CA ASP A 319 2.01 -23.62 -13.36
C ASP A 319 2.56 -22.44 -12.55
N LEU A 320 2.61 -22.55 -11.23
CA LEU A 320 3.26 -21.56 -10.38
C LEU A 320 4.76 -21.42 -10.63
N ILE A 321 5.48 -22.53 -10.89
CA ILE A 321 6.90 -22.45 -11.25
C ILE A 321 7.05 -21.68 -12.57
N LYS A 322 6.28 -22.07 -13.60
CA LYS A 322 6.30 -21.42 -14.92
C LYS A 322 5.91 -19.94 -14.85
N TYR A 323 4.88 -19.65 -14.07
CA TYR A 323 4.40 -18.30 -13.84
C TYR A 323 5.49 -17.43 -13.21
N ILE A 324 6.12 -17.94 -12.14
CA ILE A 324 7.22 -17.24 -11.46
C ILE A 324 8.41 -17.04 -12.43
N ASP A 325 8.77 -18.06 -13.21
CA ASP A 325 9.89 -17.94 -14.15
C ASP A 325 9.65 -16.93 -15.28
N SER A 326 8.40 -16.81 -15.74
CA SER A 326 8.04 -15.97 -16.87
C SER A 326 7.74 -14.51 -16.49
N ASN A 327 7.26 -14.26 -15.27
CA ASN A 327 6.78 -12.95 -14.85
C ASN A 327 7.78 -12.19 -13.95
N PHE A 328 8.87 -12.84 -13.53
CA PHE A 328 9.87 -12.20 -12.67
C PHE A 328 11.29 -12.37 -13.22
N GLU A 329 12.02 -11.26 -13.17
CA GLU A 329 13.45 -11.21 -13.46
C GLU A 329 14.26 -12.12 -12.51
N GLY A 330 15.45 -12.52 -12.96
CA GLY A 330 16.35 -13.41 -12.22
C GLY A 330 16.64 -14.71 -12.97
N PRO A 331 17.42 -15.62 -12.35
CA PRO A 331 17.91 -16.84 -12.99
C PRO A 331 16.78 -17.65 -13.62
N LYS A 332 16.99 -18.16 -14.83
CA LYS A 332 16.03 -19.04 -15.48
C LYS A 332 15.88 -20.34 -14.67
N LEU A 333 14.64 -20.71 -14.37
CA LEU A 333 14.33 -21.92 -13.59
C LEU A 333 14.22 -23.17 -14.46
N SER A 334 14.42 -23.06 -15.77
CA SER A 334 14.36 -24.17 -16.72
C SER A 334 15.71 -24.91 -16.83
N PRO A 335 15.73 -26.26 -16.78
CA PRO A 335 14.56 -27.13 -16.63
C PRO A 335 14.00 -27.13 -15.20
N ASP A 336 12.68 -26.96 -15.08
CA ASP A 336 11.92 -26.90 -13.82
C ASP A 336 11.74 -28.27 -13.15
N VAL A 337 12.28 -29.33 -13.78
CA VAL A 337 12.19 -30.73 -13.38
C VAL A 337 12.82 -30.95 -12.01
N ASP A 338 14.00 -30.38 -11.73
CA ASP A 338 14.67 -30.58 -10.45
C ASP A 338 13.87 -29.96 -9.30
N ILE A 339 13.33 -28.75 -9.51
CA ILE A 339 12.43 -28.08 -8.56
C ILE A 339 11.14 -28.90 -8.37
N ALA A 340 10.61 -29.50 -9.43
CA ALA A 340 9.40 -30.30 -9.38
C ALA A 340 9.55 -31.59 -8.57
N TYR A 341 10.72 -32.25 -8.63
CA TYR A 341 10.93 -33.57 -8.01
C TYR A 341 11.69 -33.52 -6.68
N ALA A 342 12.53 -32.52 -6.42
CA ALA A 342 13.33 -32.47 -5.18
C ALA A 342 12.51 -32.57 -3.87
N PRO A 343 11.38 -31.85 -3.70
CA PRO A 343 10.52 -32.01 -2.52
C PRO A 343 10.04 -33.44 -2.27
N PHE A 344 9.82 -34.19 -3.35
CA PHE A 344 9.29 -35.55 -3.28
C PHE A 344 10.40 -36.54 -2.96
N VAL A 345 11.53 -36.45 -3.65
CA VAL A 345 12.66 -37.37 -3.45
C VAL A 345 13.21 -37.24 -2.02
N ASP A 346 13.41 -36.01 -1.54
CA ASP A 346 13.93 -35.73 -0.19
C ASP A 346 12.90 -36.04 0.90
N GLY A 347 11.65 -35.59 0.74
CA GLY A 347 10.58 -35.85 1.71
C GLY A 347 10.19 -37.32 1.81
N PHE A 348 10.15 -38.06 0.69
CA PHE A 348 9.89 -39.49 0.70
C PHE A 348 11.02 -40.29 1.34
N GLN A 349 12.27 -39.88 1.20
CA GLN A 349 13.36 -40.55 1.90
C GLN A 349 13.14 -40.54 3.41
N VAL A 350 12.82 -39.38 4.00
CA VAL A 350 12.53 -39.27 5.44
C VAL A 350 11.31 -40.10 5.82
N PHE A 351 10.22 -39.99 5.06
CA PHE A 351 8.98 -40.69 5.34
C PHE A 351 9.12 -42.22 5.28
N PHE A 352 9.57 -42.77 4.15
CA PHE A 352 9.61 -44.22 3.95
C PHE A 352 10.64 -44.88 4.88
N THR A 353 11.76 -44.22 5.14
CA THR A 353 12.77 -44.77 6.06
C THR A 353 12.21 -44.91 7.46
N ASN A 354 11.51 -43.88 7.96
CA ASN A 354 11.06 -43.86 9.36
C ASN A 354 9.70 -44.54 9.61
N ILE A 355 8.85 -44.66 8.60
CA ILE A 355 7.49 -45.23 8.75
C ILE A 355 7.37 -46.61 8.11
N LYS A 356 8.07 -46.86 7.02
CA LYS A 356 8.00 -48.11 6.26
C LYS A 356 9.27 -48.95 6.35
N ASN A 357 10.27 -48.49 7.10
CA ASN A 357 11.60 -49.10 7.19
C ASN A 357 12.21 -49.39 5.80
N TYR A 358 11.99 -48.47 4.87
CA TYR A 358 12.43 -48.57 3.48
C TYR A 358 13.09 -47.27 3.03
N ASP A 359 14.36 -47.31 2.65
CA ASP A 359 15.04 -46.16 2.06
C ASP A 359 14.87 -46.18 0.52
N PRO A 360 14.08 -45.26 -0.07
CA PRO A 360 13.89 -45.19 -1.52
C PRO A 360 15.16 -44.79 -2.28
N THR A 361 16.24 -44.41 -1.59
CA THR A 361 17.53 -44.03 -2.19
C THR A 361 18.60 -45.12 -2.06
N ALA A 362 18.39 -46.13 -1.21
CA ALA A 362 19.35 -47.21 -1.00
C ALA A 362 19.60 -47.98 -2.31
N GLY A 363 20.87 -48.18 -2.66
CA GLY A 363 21.28 -48.83 -3.91
C GLY A 363 21.05 -47.98 -5.18
N ARG A 364 20.66 -46.71 -5.05
CA ARG A 364 20.36 -45.80 -6.17
C ARG A 364 21.30 -44.59 -6.15
N PRO A 365 22.56 -44.73 -6.63
CA PRO A 365 23.60 -43.72 -6.47
C PRO A 365 23.24 -42.37 -7.12
N ASN A 366 22.49 -42.38 -8.23
CA ASN A 366 22.05 -41.15 -8.89
C ASN A 366 21.03 -40.35 -8.05
N MET A 367 20.13 -41.04 -7.34
CA MET A 367 19.19 -40.35 -6.43
C MET A 367 19.90 -39.79 -5.21
N GLN A 368 20.85 -40.53 -4.65
CA GLN A 368 21.68 -40.06 -3.54
C GLN A 368 22.51 -38.83 -3.94
N LYS A 369 23.11 -38.86 -5.13
CA LYS A 369 23.83 -37.71 -5.70
C LYS A 369 22.91 -36.51 -5.91
N PHE A 370 21.74 -36.71 -6.50
CA PHE A 370 20.74 -35.65 -6.72
C PHE A 370 20.32 -34.97 -5.41
N ILE A 371 19.96 -35.75 -4.38
CA ILE A 371 19.58 -35.20 -3.07
C ILE A 371 20.74 -34.43 -2.45
N LYS A 372 21.97 -34.96 -2.52
CA LYS A 372 23.16 -34.30 -2.00
C LYS A 372 23.40 -32.95 -2.69
N GLU A 373 23.27 -32.90 -4.01
CA GLU A 373 23.43 -31.67 -4.79
C GLU A 373 22.33 -30.65 -4.48
N MET A 374 21.06 -31.08 -4.44
CA MET A 374 19.94 -30.21 -4.07
C MET A 374 20.12 -29.64 -2.66
N ASN A 375 20.54 -30.45 -1.69
CA ASN A 375 20.79 -30.02 -0.32
C ASN A 375 21.94 -29.02 -0.18
N GLY A 376 22.87 -29.01 -1.14
CA GLY A 376 23.92 -28.00 -1.24
C GLY A 376 23.43 -26.62 -1.71
N ILE A 377 22.22 -26.54 -2.27
CA ILE A 377 21.63 -25.28 -2.74
C ILE A 377 21.01 -24.53 -1.56
N ALA A 378 21.63 -23.42 -1.16
CA ALA A 378 21.22 -22.63 0.01
C ALA A 378 19.73 -22.22 -0.02
N VAL A 379 19.22 -21.82 -1.20
CA VAL A 379 17.81 -21.41 -1.37
C VAL A 379 16.83 -22.56 -1.24
N TYR A 380 17.24 -23.81 -1.53
CA TYR A 380 16.45 -25.02 -1.32
C TYR A 380 16.49 -25.47 0.14
N ALA A 381 17.66 -25.42 0.79
CA ALA A 381 17.83 -25.74 2.20
C ALA A 381 16.91 -24.89 3.09
N GLN A 382 16.71 -23.61 2.75
CA GLN A 382 15.78 -22.70 3.44
C GLN A 382 14.30 -23.08 3.34
N THR A 383 13.93 -24.01 2.45
CA THR A 383 12.54 -24.50 2.30
C THR A 383 12.29 -25.80 3.07
N LYS A 384 13.31 -26.32 3.76
CA LYS A 384 13.22 -27.56 4.52
C LYS A 384 12.67 -27.30 5.91
N HIS A 385 11.91 -28.27 6.40
CA HIS A 385 11.45 -28.34 7.78
C HIS A 385 12.28 -29.33 8.58
N ASP A 386 12.18 -29.24 9.90
CA ASP A 386 12.75 -30.25 10.79
C ASP A 386 12.17 -31.64 10.40
N PRO A 387 13.03 -32.61 10.05
CA PRO A 387 12.60 -33.97 9.75
C PRO A 387 11.75 -34.61 10.86
N GLN A 388 11.98 -34.26 12.12
CA GLN A 388 11.20 -34.79 13.25
C GLN A 388 9.78 -34.23 13.28
N GLU A 389 9.59 -32.95 12.96
CA GLU A 389 8.26 -32.33 12.86
C GLU A 389 7.45 -32.89 11.69
N LEU A 390 8.10 -33.05 10.52
CA LEU A 390 7.50 -33.68 9.35
C LEU A 390 7.06 -35.12 9.64
N LEU A 391 7.91 -35.88 10.34
CA LEU A 391 7.60 -37.24 10.75
C LEU A 391 6.41 -37.28 11.71
N ALA A 392 6.39 -36.42 12.73
CA ALA A 392 5.29 -36.32 13.69
C ALA A 392 3.95 -35.96 13.03
N LEU A 393 3.96 -34.96 12.13
CA LEU A 393 2.77 -34.55 11.38
C LEU A 393 2.27 -35.68 10.46
N THR A 394 3.18 -36.42 9.86
CA THR A 394 2.82 -37.51 8.95
C THR A 394 2.28 -38.72 9.70
N LYS A 395 2.89 -39.09 10.83
CA LYS A 395 2.36 -40.10 11.75
C LYS A 395 0.94 -39.75 12.22
N LYS A 396 0.73 -38.50 12.63
CA LYS A 396 -0.60 -37.97 12.99
C LYS A 396 -1.62 -38.09 11.85
N LYS A 397 -1.23 -37.80 10.60
CA LYS A 397 -2.12 -37.96 9.43
C LYS A 397 -2.45 -39.42 9.11
N LEU A 398 -1.52 -40.33 9.36
CA LEU A 398 -1.69 -41.77 9.12
C LEU A 398 -2.32 -42.51 10.30
N GLY A 399 -2.49 -41.84 11.46
CA GLY A 399 -3.09 -42.42 12.66
C GLY A 399 -2.20 -43.47 13.35
N ILE A 400 -0.88 -43.31 13.26
CA ILE A 400 0.14 -44.24 13.80
C ILE A 400 1.11 -43.58 14.78
#